data_AF-A0A7T3W1B8-F1
#
_entry.id   AF-A0A7T3W1B8-F1
#
_cell.length_a   1.000
_cell.length_b   1.000
_cell.length_c   1.000
_cell.angle_alpha   90.00
_cell.angle_beta   90.00
_cell.angle_gamma   90.00
#
_symmetry.space_group_name_H-M   'P 1'
#
loop_
_entity.id
_entity.type
_entity.pdbx_description
1 polymer ?
#
loop_
_entity_poly.entity_id
_entity_poly.type
_entity_poly.pdbx_seq_one_letter_code
_entity_poly.pdbx_strand_id
1 'polypeptide(L)'
;MQNYPYPIDMDWSMDETIKVVDFFAAVEEVYETGIDASAFEAKYKAFKSVVTSISEEKQLDKAFASQSGYSIYQAVKAFKAFDKKTGKKLKISQ
;
A
#
# COMPACT_ATOMS: atom_id res chain seq x y z
N MET A 1 -23.24 4.54 3.36
CA MET A 1 -21.79 4.59 3.11
C MET A 1 -21.09 4.33 4.43
N GLN A 2 -20.45 3.17 4.58
CA GLN A 2 -19.73 2.83 5.81
C GLN A 2 -18.41 3.58 5.80
N ASN A 3 -18.31 4.58 6.66
CA ASN A 3 -17.12 5.41 6.80
C ASN A 3 -16.13 4.63 7.68
N TYR A 4 -15.24 3.86 7.06
CA TYR A 4 -14.17 3.20 7.79
C TYR A 4 -13.20 4.29 8.27
N PRO A 5 -12.93 4.38 9.58
CA PRO A 5 -11.88 5.27 10.07
C PRO A 5 -10.54 4.67 9.67
N TYR A 6 -10.06 5.04 8.49
CA TYR A 6 -8.65 4.89 8.19
C TYR A 6 -7.87 5.73 9.22
N PRO A 7 -6.70 5.26 9.68
CA PRO A 7 -5.76 6.03 10.50
C PRO A 7 -5.12 7.16 9.67
N ILE A 8 -5.93 8.09 9.18
CA ILE A 8 -5.50 9.24 8.39
C ILE A 8 -5.09 10.30 9.40
N ASP A 9 -3.88 10.83 9.23
CA ASP A 9 -3.48 12.03 9.95
C ASP A 9 -4.38 13.19 9.49
N MET A 10 -5.03 13.90 10.42
CA MET A 10 -6.03 14.92 10.09
C MET A 10 -5.42 16.14 9.37
N ASP A 11 -4.10 16.19 9.29
CA ASP A 11 -3.33 17.24 8.63
C ASP A 11 -3.08 16.99 7.13
N TRP A 12 -3.44 15.82 6.58
CA TRP A 12 -3.26 15.55 5.16
C TRP A 12 -4.30 16.30 4.30
N SER A 13 -3.82 16.90 3.22
CA SER A 13 -4.67 17.41 2.16
C SER A 13 -5.46 16.29 1.47
N MET A 14 -6.49 16.68 0.72
CA MET A 14 -7.28 15.74 -0.07
C MET A 14 -6.40 14.94 -1.05
N ASP A 15 -5.46 15.60 -1.72
CA ASP A 15 -4.53 14.97 -2.65
C ASP A 15 -3.61 13.95 -1.95
N GLU A 16 -3.17 14.24 -0.74
CA GLU A 16 -2.34 13.33 0.06
C GLU A 16 -3.14 12.11 0.51
N THR A 17 -4.38 12.33 0.95
CA THR A 17 -5.30 11.23 1.31
C THR A 17 -5.53 10.29 0.13
N ILE A 18 -5.75 10.83 -1.08
CA ILE A 18 -5.91 10.03 -2.29
C ILE A 18 -4.68 9.16 -2.53
N LYS A 19 -3.46 9.71 -2.43
CA LYS A 19 -2.21 8.94 -2.61
C LYS A 19 -2.09 7.77 -1.63
N VAL A 20 -2.51 7.96 -0.39
CA VAL A 20 -2.44 6.91 0.65
C VAL A 20 -3.48 5.82 0.38
N VAL A 21 -4.72 6.20 0.07
CA VAL A 21 -5.79 5.24 -0.27
C VAL A 21 -5.46 4.45 -1.53
N ASP A 22 -4.96 5.11 -2.58
CA ASP A 22 -4.55 4.44 -3.82
C ASP A 22 -3.46 3.39 -3.56
N PHE A 23 -2.54 3.68 -2.65
CA PHE A 23 -1.51 2.72 -2.28
C PHE A 23 -2.08 1.55 -1.48
N PHE A 24 -3.02 1.77 -0.56
CA PHE A 24 -3.70 0.69 0.14
C PHE A 24 -4.45 -0.24 -0.83
N ALA A 25 -5.18 0.32 -1.79
CA ALA A 25 -5.83 -0.47 -2.84
C ALA A 25 -4.82 -1.30 -3.65
N ALA A 26 -3.64 -0.73 -3.95
CA ALA A 26 -2.57 -1.46 -4.62
C ALA A 26 -2.04 -2.63 -3.79
N VAL A 27 -1.99 -2.47 -2.46
CA VAL A 27 -1.62 -3.55 -1.54
C VAL A 27 -2.65 -4.66 -1.58
N GLU A 28 -3.95 -4.34 -1.55
CA GLU A 28 -5.04 -5.34 -1.70
C GLU A 28 -4.92 -6.11 -3.02
N GLU A 29 -4.71 -5.39 -4.13
CA GLU A 29 -4.49 -6.00 -5.45
C GLU A 29 -3.32 -6.98 -5.44
N VAL A 30 -2.22 -6.73 -4.71
CA VAL A 30 -1.09 -7.68 -4.59
C VAL A 30 -1.53 -9.01 -3.97
N TYR A 31 -2.47 -9.02 -3.05
CA TYR A 31 -2.93 -10.27 -2.40
C TYR A 31 -4.04 -10.96 -3.20
N GLU A 32 -4.95 -10.20 -3.82
CA GLU A 32 -6.13 -10.77 -4.47
C GLU A 32 -5.87 -11.20 -5.91
N THR A 33 -5.55 -10.23 -6.79
CA THR A 33 -5.51 -10.44 -8.24
C THR A 33 -4.10 -10.45 -8.80
N GLY A 34 -3.17 -9.80 -8.12
CA GLY A 34 -1.86 -9.38 -8.62
C GLY A 34 -1.93 -8.06 -9.40
N ILE A 35 -0.86 -7.26 -9.30
CA ILE A 35 -0.73 -5.93 -9.93
C ILE A 35 0.58 -5.83 -10.73
N ASP A 36 0.63 -4.97 -11.74
CA ASP A 36 1.88 -4.65 -12.45
C ASP A 36 2.88 -3.98 -11.50
N ALA A 37 4.12 -4.50 -11.46
CA ALA A 37 5.14 -4.02 -10.53
C ALA A 37 5.46 -2.52 -10.71
N SER A 38 5.40 -2.00 -11.94
CA SER A 38 5.59 -0.58 -12.24
C SER A 38 4.45 0.29 -11.70
N ALA A 39 3.22 -0.21 -11.75
CA ALA A 39 2.06 0.49 -11.19
C ALA A 39 2.13 0.53 -9.66
N PHE A 40 2.47 -0.61 -9.04
CA PHE A 40 2.72 -0.67 -7.59
C PHE A 40 3.84 0.28 -7.17
N GLU A 41 4.94 0.34 -7.93
CA GLU A 41 6.05 1.26 -7.65
C GLU A 41 5.63 2.73 -7.67
N ALA A 42 4.83 3.13 -8.66
CA ALA A 42 4.36 4.50 -8.78
C ALA A 42 3.50 4.90 -7.57
N LYS A 43 2.54 4.04 -7.20
CA LYS A 43 1.68 4.25 -6.03
C LYS A 43 2.48 4.25 -4.72
N TYR A 44 3.47 3.36 -4.58
CA TYR A 44 4.37 3.33 -3.42
C TYR A 44 5.20 4.61 -3.28
N LYS A 45 5.74 5.14 -4.40
CA LYS A 45 6.48 6.41 -4.38
C LYS A 45 5.58 7.58 -3.98
N ALA A 46 4.34 7.62 -4.49
CA ALA A 46 3.37 8.64 -4.12
C ALA A 46 3.03 8.56 -2.62
N PHE A 47 2.79 7.35 -2.09
CA PHE A 47 2.60 7.12 -0.66
C PHE A 47 3.78 7.61 0.17
N LYS A 48 5.03 7.26 -0.20
CA LYS A 48 6.23 7.70 0.52
C LYS A 48 6.50 9.20 0.44
N SER A 49 5.89 9.92 -0.51
CA SER A 49 5.94 11.39 -0.55
C SER A 49 5.11 12.04 0.56
N VAL A 50 4.10 11.34 1.07
CA VAL A 50 3.24 11.76 2.18
C VAL A 50 3.78 11.16 3.49
N VAL A 51 3.90 9.84 3.53
CA VAL A 51 4.34 9.07 4.70
C VAL A 51 5.85 8.88 4.65
N THR A 52 6.56 9.89 5.15
CA THR A 52 8.03 9.91 5.14
C THR A 52 8.63 9.10 6.29
N SER A 53 7.92 8.99 7.41
CA SER A 53 8.39 8.34 8.63
C SER A 53 8.17 6.82 8.64
N ILE A 54 9.14 6.07 9.17
CA ILE A 54 9.02 4.62 9.40
C ILE A 54 8.02 4.31 10.53
N SER A 55 7.92 5.17 11.55
CA SER A 55 6.98 4.94 12.66
C SER A 55 5.54 5.07 12.21
N GLU A 56 5.27 6.05 11.36
CA GLU A 56 3.97 6.31 10.75
C GLU A 56 3.59 5.16 9.80
N GLU A 57 4.51 4.72 8.93
CA GLU A 57 4.28 3.56 8.05
C GLU A 57 3.92 2.28 8.85
N LYS A 58 4.55 2.06 10.01
CA LYS A 58 4.22 0.94 10.90
C LYS A 58 2.85 1.08 11.56
N GLN A 59 2.45 2.29 11.93
CA GLN A 59 1.12 2.54 12.49
C GLN A 59 0.03 2.27 11.44
N LEU A 60 0.25 2.75 10.22
CA LEU A 60 -0.63 2.51 9.08
C LEU A 60 -0.70 1.02 8.74
N ASP A 61 0.44 0.31 8.66
CA ASP A 61 0.46 -1.15 8.41
C ASP A 61 -0.33 -1.92 9.47
N LYS A 62 -0.15 -1.61 10.75
CA LYS A 62 -0.89 -2.27 11.84
C LYS A 62 -2.39 -2.03 11.75
N ALA A 63 -2.80 -0.78 11.51
CA ALA A 63 -4.19 -0.42 11.44
C ALA A 63 -4.87 -0.95 10.17
N PHE A 64 -4.17 -0.91 9.02
CA PHE A 64 -4.62 -1.51 7.77
C PHE A 64 -4.77 -3.03 7.92
N ALA A 65 -3.75 -3.73 8.44
CA ALA A 65 -3.80 -5.18 8.66
C ALA A 65 -4.92 -5.60 9.61
N SER A 66 -5.22 -4.80 10.64
CA SER A 66 -6.33 -5.08 11.55
C SER A 66 -7.71 -4.98 10.87
N GLN A 67 -7.83 -4.26 9.76
CA GLN A 67 -9.10 -4.05 9.04
C GLN A 67 -9.23 -4.95 7.80
N SER A 68 -8.16 -5.09 7.01
CA SER A 68 -8.17 -5.85 5.75
C SER A 68 -7.61 -7.28 5.89
N GLY A 69 -6.82 -7.56 6.92
CA GLY A 69 -6.07 -8.81 7.05
C GLY A 69 -4.78 -8.85 6.20
N TYR A 70 -4.45 -7.78 5.48
CA TYR A 70 -3.27 -7.69 4.62
C TYR A 70 -2.17 -6.82 5.22
N SER A 71 -0.91 -7.18 4.96
CA SER A 71 0.24 -6.38 5.42
C SER A 71 0.84 -5.58 4.27
N ILE A 72 0.94 -4.26 4.48
CA ILE A 72 1.68 -3.32 3.64
C ILE A 72 3.15 -3.70 3.61
N TYR A 73 3.74 -3.97 4.78
CA TYR A 73 5.14 -4.33 4.89
C TYR A 73 5.49 -5.55 4.02
N GLN A 74 4.67 -6.60 4.08
CA GLN A 74 4.89 -7.81 3.29
C GLN A 74 4.72 -7.56 1.78
N ALA A 75 3.74 -6.75 1.37
CA ALA A 75 3.58 -6.33 -0.02
C ALA A 75 4.79 -5.55 -0.55
N VAL A 76 5.29 -4.58 0.22
CA VAL A 76 6.50 -3.81 -0.13
C VAL A 76 7.74 -4.71 -0.16
N LYS A 77 7.86 -5.68 0.76
CA LYS A 77 8.96 -6.65 0.78
C LYS A 77 8.93 -7.53 -0.46
N ALA A 78 7.75 -8.04 -0.85
CA ALA A 78 7.58 -8.82 -2.07
C ALA A 78 7.94 -7.98 -3.30
N PHE A 79 7.48 -6.73 -3.37
CA PHE A 79 7.84 -5.80 -4.44
C PHE A 79 9.36 -5.60 -4.56
N LYS A 80 10.06 -5.39 -3.43
CA LYS A 80 11.52 -5.20 -3.44
C LYS A 80 12.29 -6.45 -3.87
N ALA A 81 11.74 -7.64 -3.63
CA ALA A 81 12.31 -8.91 -4.07
C ALA A 81 11.88 -9.31 -5.50
N PHE A 82 10.94 -8.57 -6.10
CA PHE A 82 10.33 -8.94 -7.37
C PHE A 82 11.23 -8.62 -8.56
N ASP A 83 11.47 -9.62 -9.42
CA ASP A 83 12.18 -9.42 -10.68
C ASP A 83 11.22 -8.90 -11.76
N LYS A 84 11.35 -7.61 -12.07
CA LYS A 84 10.51 -6.89 -13.03
C LYS A 84 10.69 -7.35 -14.49
N LYS A 85 11.72 -8.12 -14.83
CA LYS A 85 12.00 -8.59 -16.20
C LYS A 85 11.20 -9.85 -16.56
N THR A 86 10.59 -10.50 -15.57
CA THR A 86 9.84 -11.74 -15.75
C THR A 86 8.49 -11.59 -16.46
N GLY A 87 7.99 -10.35 -16.63
CA GLY A 87 6.68 -10.07 -17.24
C GLY A 87 5.48 -10.56 -16.40
N LYS A 88 5.72 -11.05 -15.17
CA LYS A 88 4.68 -11.50 -14.25
C LYS A 88 4.10 -10.32 -13.48
N LYS A 89 2.88 -10.49 -12.97
CA LYS A 89 2.31 -9.57 -11.98
C LYS A 89 2.92 -9.81 -10.60
N LEU A 90 3.14 -8.73 -9.85
CA LEU A 90 3.47 -8.80 -8.44
C LEU A 90 2.25 -9.36 -7.70
N LYS A 91 2.40 -10.55 -7.10
CA LYS A 91 1.33 -11.20 -6.35
C LYS A 91 1.92 -11.93 -5.14
N ILE A 92 1.28 -11.80 -3.99
CA ILE A 92 1.52 -12.65 -2.82
C ILE A 92 0.42 -13.71 -2.80
N SER A 93 0.81 -14.98 -2.66
CA SER A 93 -0.13 -16.06 -2.36
C SER A 93 -0.17 -16.22 -0.85
N GLN A 94 -1.37 -16.13 -0.27
CA GLN A 94 -1.63 -16.44 1.13
C GLN A 94 -1.66 -17.95 1.36
#